data_AF-A0A183DL11-F1
#
_entry.id   AF-A0A183DL11-F1
#
_cell.length_a   1.000
_cell.length_b   1.000
_cell.length_c   1.000
_cell.angle_alpha   90.00
_cell.angle_beta   90.00
_cell.angle_gamma   90.00
#
_symmetry.space_group_name_H-M   'P 1'
#
loop_
_entity.id
_entity.type
_entity.pdbx_description
1 polymer ?
#
loop_
_entity_poly.entity_id
_entity_poly.type
_entity_poly.pdbx_seq_one_letter_code
_entity_poly.pdbx_strand_id
1 'polypeptide(L)'
;MCVMQMQFEGLTVEQARQRVFLINSKGLITKNSPVVKPEHQKYAKDVPHIKDLLEIIETVRPTGLIGASTVRGAFTEQIIRKMAELNERPIIFALSNPTSKSECTAEEAFRYTEVCTVHLTSSVLLASCPAIALALSSLRTVTFFCSFELKSVNTLLKNVSAEKFSIKKCP
;
A
#
# COMPACT_ATOMS: atom_id res chain seq x y z
N MET A 1 -6.46 0.59 -10.44
CA MET A 1 -5.63 -0.62 -10.46
C MET A 1 -6.13 -1.67 -9.46
N CYS A 2 -5.89 -1.56 -8.14
CA CYS A 2 -6.27 -2.62 -7.18
C CYS A 2 -7.74 -3.04 -7.23
N VAL A 3 -8.67 -2.06 -7.34
CA VAL A 3 -10.11 -2.36 -7.49
C VAL A 3 -10.38 -3.16 -8.77
N MET A 4 -9.75 -2.79 -9.90
CA MET A 4 -9.94 -3.48 -11.17
C MET A 4 -9.35 -4.90 -11.14
N GLN A 5 -8.21 -5.07 -10.49
CA GLN A 5 -7.59 -6.39 -10.31
C GLN A 5 -8.49 -7.31 -9.46
N MET A 6 -9.01 -6.81 -8.33
CA MET A 6 -9.97 -7.56 -7.52
C MET A 6 -11.25 -7.91 -8.30
N GLN A 7 -11.72 -7.01 -9.17
CA GLN A 7 -12.85 -7.31 -10.06
C GLN A 7 -12.51 -8.40 -11.08
N PHE A 8 -11.30 -8.39 -11.63
CA PHE A 8 -10.82 -9.46 -12.51
C PHE A 8 -10.74 -10.81 -11.80
N GLU A 9 -10.44 -10.80 -10.50
CA GLU A 9 -10.47 -11.96 -9.61
C GLU A 9 -11.89 -12.37 -9.16
N GLY A 10 -12.93 -11.68 -9.65
CA GLY A 10 -14.34 -12.05 -9.47
C GLY A 10 -15.11 -11.25 -8.41
N LEU A 11 -14.51 -10.22 -7.81
CA LEU A 11 -15.23 -9.36 -6.86
C LEU A 11 -16.13 -8.34 -7.56
N THR A 12 -17.19 -7.91 -6.88
CA THR A 12 -17.88 -6.68 -7.28
C THR A 12 -17.03 -5.44 -6.99
N VAL A 13 -17.33 -4.33 -7.66
CA VAL A 13 -16.59 -3.07 -7.43
C VAL A 13 -16.79 -2.57 -5.99
N GLU A 14 -17.95 -2.82 -5.39
CA GLU A 14 -18.26 -2.49 -4.00
C GLU A 14 -17.41 -3.30 -3.03
N GLN A 15 -17.34 -4.63 -3.21
CA GLN A 15 -16.50 -5.52 -2.41
C GLN A 15 -15.03 -5.14 -2.51
N ALA A 16 -14.56 -4.84 -3.72
CA ALA A 16 -13.20 -4.39 -3.96
C ALA A 16 -12.91 -3.04 -3.28
N ARG A 17 -13.83 -2.07 -3.33
CA ARG A 17 -13.71 -0.79 -2.60
C ARG A 17 -13.72 -0.98 -1.09
N GLN A 18 -14.51 -1.92 -0.57
CA GLN A 18 -14.53 -2.24 0.86
C GLN A 18 -13.18 -2.72 1.39
N ARG A 19 -12.37 -3.37 0.54
CA ARG A 19 -11.02 -3.84 0.86
C ARG A 19 -9.91 -2.79 0.72
N VAL A 20 -10.24 -1.58 0.23
CA VAL A 20 -9.28 -0.48 0.05
C VAL A 20 -9.51 0.61 1.09
N PHE A 21 -8.50 0.90 1.90
CA PHE A 21 -8.51 1.94 2.92
C PHE A 21 -7.58 3.06 2.50
N LEU A 22 -8.04 4.31 2.57
CA LEU A 22 -7.24 5.48 2.20
C LEU A 22 -6.96 6.31 3.46
N ILE A 23 -5.71 6.76 3.58
CA ILE A 23 -5.24 7.62 4.66
C ILE A 23 -4.68 8.89 4.01
N ASN A 24 -4.96 10.04 4.61
CA ASN A 24 -4.37 11.33 4.24
C ASN A 24 -3.70 11.98 5.46
N SER A 25 -3.22 13.21 5.31
CA SER A 25 -2.58 13.97 6.41
C SER A 25 -3.50 14.26 7.61
N LYS A 26 -4.80 14.01 7.50
CA LYS A 26 -5.79 14.15 8.59
C LYS A 26 -6.19 12.80 9.21
N GLY A 27 -5.71 11.68 8.69
CA GLY A 27 -6.02 10.32 9.15
C GLY A 27 -6.76 9.48 8.13
N LEU A 28 -7.36 8.39 8.60
CA LEU A 28 -8.17 7.47 7.81
C LEU A 28 -9.38 8.19 7.21
N ILE A 29 -9.68 7.94 5.94
CA ILE A 29 -10.86 8.50 5.27
C ILE A 29 -12.09 7.70 5.69
N THR A 30 -12.95 8.35 6.46
CA THR A 30 -14.21 7.81 6.97
C THR A 30 -15.40 8.63 6.48
N LYS A 31 -16.62 8.12 6.64
CA LYS A 31 -17.86 8.87 6.33
C LYS A 31 -17.99 10.14 7.17
N ASN A 32 -17.37 10.16 8.34
CA ASN A 32 -17.38 11.29 9.29
C ASN A 32 -16.17 12.22 9.14
N SER A 33 -15.31 11.99 8.16
CA SER A 33 -14.15 12.85 7.93
C SER A 33 -14.59 14.25 7.45
N PRO A 34 -14.05 15.34 8.01
CA PRO A 34 -14.57 16.69 7.80
C PRO A 34 -14.37 17.23 6.37
N VAL A 35 -13.31 16.81 5.69
CA VAL A 35 -13.01 17.21 4.30
C VAL A 35 -12.49 16.00 3.53
N VAL A 36 -13.30 15.49 2.61
CA VAL A 36 -12.95 14.36 1.74
C VAL A 36 -13.10 14.77 0.28
N LYS A 37 -12.03 14.63 -0.51
CA LYS A 37 -12.08 14.87 -1.96
C LYS A 37 -13.16 13.97 -2.60
N PRO A 38 -13.94 14.44 -3.60
CA PRO A 38 -14.99 13.64 -4.24
C PRO A 38 -14.49 12.28 -4.75
N GLU A 39 -13.26 12.22 -5.26
CA GLU A 39 -12.63 10.98 -5.72
C GLU A 39 -12.35 9.95 -4.61
N HIS A 40 -12.26 10.39 -3.35
CA HIS A 40 -11.99 9.54 -2.19
C HIS A 40 -13.26 9.09 -1.47
N GLN A 41 -14.40 9.77 -1.68
CA GLN A 41 -15.66 9.50 -0.98
C GLN A 41 -16.12 8.03 -1.15
N LYS A 42 -15.90 7.45 -2.33
CA LYS A 42 -16.22 6.04 -2.63
C LYS A 42 -15.40 5.00 -1.85
N TYR A 43 -14.36 5.44 -1.13
CA TYR A 43 -13.54 4.60 -0.25
C TYR A 43 -13.74 4.94 1.23
N ALA A 44 -14.60 5.91 1.55
CA ALA A 44 -14.88 6.32 2.91
C ALA A 44 -15.49 5.17 3.70
N LYS A 45 -14.90 4.88 4.86
CA LYS A 45 -15.29 3.78 5.73
C LYS A 45 -16.26 4.22 6.81
N ASP A 46 -17.12 3.30 7.23
CA ASP A 46 -18.03 3.51 8.35
C ASP A 46 -17.38 3.03 9.65
N VAL A 47 -16.30 3.70 10.01
CA VAL A 47 -15.47 3.39 11.19
C VAL A 47 -15.08 4.70 11.87
N PRO A 48 -14.64 4.66 13.15
CA PRO A 48 -14.13 5.84 13.83
C PRO A 48 -13.00 6.52 13.04
N HIS A 49 -12.93 7.85 13.12
CA HIS A 49 -11.88 8.62 12.46
C HIS A 49 -10.57 8.48 13.25
N ILE A 50 -9.68 7.60 12.77
CA ILE A 50 -8.38 7.33 13.38
C ILE A 50 -7.29 8.12 12.65
N LYS A 51 -6.37 8.74 13.40
CA LYS A 51 -5.26 9.53 12.84
C LYS A 51 -3.94 8.77 12.81
N ASP A 52 -3.70 7.97 13.84
CA ASP A 52 -2.44 7.26 14.00
C ASP A 52 -2.36 6.06 13.05
N LEU A 53 -1.22 5.92 12.35
CA LEU A 53 -1.05 4.87 11.35
C LEU A 53 -0.96 3.47 11.98
N LEU A 54 -0.36 3.35 13.17
CA LEU A 54 -0.26 2.08 13.87
C LEU A 54 -1.65 1.61 14.33
N GLU A 55 -2.44 2.51 14.93
CA GLU A 55 -3.83 2.22 15.32
C GLU A 55 -4.70 1.84 14.10
N ILE A 56 -4.51 2.50 12.96
CA ILE A 56 -5.18 2.12 11.71
C ILE A 56 -4.79 0.70 11.29
N ILE A 57 -3.51 0.35 11.35
CA ILE A 57 -3.03 -1.00 10.98
C ILE A 57 -3.61 -2.05 11.93
N GLU A 58 -3.66 -1.79 13.23
CA GLU A 58 -4.24 -2.70 14.22
C GLU A 58 -5.74 -2.90 14.02
N THR A 59 -6.46 -1.84 13.65
CA THR A 59 -7.91 -1.87 13.43
C THR A 59 -8.27 -2.53 12.09
N VAL A 60 -7.59 -2.14 11.01
CA VAL A 60 -7.89 -2.57 9.63
C VAL A 60 -7.29 -3.94 9.33
N ARG A 61 -6.17 -4.28 9.98
CA ARG A 61 -5.36 -5.48 9.75
C ARG A 61 -5.06 -5.71 8.26
N PRO A 62 -4.41 -4.76 7.58
CA PRO A 62 -4.18 -4.85 6.14
C PRO A 62 -3.16 -5.94 5.80
N THR A 63 -3.30 -6.52 4.61
CA THR A 63 -2.30 -7.43 4.02
C THR A 63 -1.22 -6.69 3.26
N GLY A 64 -1.52 -5.46 2.81
CA GLY A 64 -0.56 -4.61 2.12
C GLY A 64 -0.65 -3.15 2.52
N LEU A 65 0.52 -2.52 2.60
CA LEU A 65 0.71 -1.11 2.94
C LEU A 65 1.42 -0.41 1.78
N ILE A 66 0.81 0.66 1.25
CA ILE A 66 1.34 1.40 0.10
C ILE A 66 1.51 2.86 0.47
N GLY A 67 2.75 3.35 0.47
CA GLY A 67 3.12 4.73 0.76
C GLY A 67 3.40 5.50 -0.53
N ALA A 68 2.72 6.64 -0.71
CA ALA A 68 2.97 7.59 -1.79
C ALA A 68 2.86 9.03 -1.26
N SER A 69 3.52 9.29 -0.14
CA SER A 69 3.27 10.48 0.68
C SER A 69 4.42 11.49 0.69
N THR A 70 5.60 11.11 0.17
CA THR A 70 6.88 11.82 0.28
C THR A 70 7.33 12.11 1.71
N VAL A 71 6.72 11.45 2.68
CA VAL A 71 7.07 11.55 4.10
C VAL A 71 8.12 10.47 4.40
N ARG A 72 9.37 10.92 4.57
CA ARG A 72 10.46 10.04 4.96
C ARG A 72 10.17 9.39 6.30
N GLY A 73 10.40 8.08 6.41
CA GLY A 73 10.28 7.37 7.69
C GLY A 73 8.86 7.19 8.20
N ALA A 74 7.85 7.37 7.33
CA ALA A 74 6.46 7.10 7.70
C ALA A 74 6.22 5.63 8.07
N PHE A 75 7.00 4.70 7.52
CA PHE A 75 6.97 3.28 7.88
C PHE A 75 8.08 2.99 8.88
N THR A 76 7.82 3.35 10.14
CA THR A 76 8.73 3.10 11.26
C THR A 76 8.92 1.60 11.51
N GLU A 77 9.95 1.23 12.28
CA GLU A 77 10.16 -0.16 12.70
C GLU A 77 8.90 -0.78 13.32
N GLN A 78 8.20 -0.03 14.19
CA GLN A 78 6.97 -0.49 14.83
C GLN A 78 5.89 -0.83 13.80
N ILE A 79 5.73 -0.01 12.76
CA ILE A 79 4.76 -0.25 11.68
C ILE A 79 5.13 -1.50 10.89
N ILE A 80 6.41 -1.64 10.53
CA ILE A 80 6.88 -2.77 9.71
C ILE A 80 6.77 -4.08 10.50
N ARG A 81 7.18 -4.09 11.77
CA ARG A 81 7.02 -5.24 12.67
C ARG A 81 5.56 -5.60 12.86
N LYS A 82 4.68 -4.62 13.08
CA LYS A 82 3.24 -4.87 13.18
C LYS A 82 2.69 -5.50 11.90
N MET A 83 3.11 -5.04 10.72
CA MET A 83 2.71 -5.66 9.46
C MET A 83 3.15 -7.12 9.35
N ALA A 84 4.34 -7.46 9.83
CA ALA A 84 4.87 -8.83 9.88
C ALA A 84 4.18 -9.71 10.94
N GLU A 85 3.80 -9.15 12.09
CA GLU A 85 2.97 -9.85 13.10
C GLU A 85 1.60 -10.24 12.54
N LEU A 86 1.02 -9.34 11.72
CA LEU A 86 -0.32 -9.53 11.17
C LEU A 86 -0.35 -10.44 9.94
N ASN A 87 0.76 -10.56 9.23
CA ASN A 87 0.85 -11.25 7.95
C ASN A 87 2.15 -12.02 7.83
N GLU A 88 2.09 -13.31 7.49
CA GLU A 88 3.27 -14.14 7.23
C GLU A 88 4.18 -13.56 6.12
N ARG A 89 3.58 -12.86 5.14
CA ARG A 89 4.28 -12.19 4.04
C ARG A 89 3.69 -10.80 3.83
N PRO A 90 4.11 -9.79 4.61
CA PRO A 90 3.57 -8.45 4.47
C PRO A 90 3.99 -7.84 3.14
N ILE A 91 3.07 -7.12 2.50
CA ILE A 91 3.36 -6.37 1.27
C ILE A 91 3.58 -4.90 1.66
N ILE A 92 4.77 -4.34 1.42
CA ILE A 92 5.11 -2.97 1.80
C ILE A 92 5.72 -2.25 0.60
N PHE A 93 4.99 -1.27 0.05
CA PHE A 93 5.45 -0.46 -1.08
C PHE A 93 5.77 0.96 -0.62
N ALA A 94 7.02 1.40 -0.77
CA ALA A 94 7.51 2.72 -0.39
C ALA A 94 7.81 3.54 -1.65
N LEU A 95 6.77 4.13 -2.26
CA LEU A 95 6.81 4.68 -3.62
C LEU A 95 7.35 6.11 -3.71
N SER A 96 7.78 6.70 -2.60
CA SER A 96 8.22 8.09 -2.59
C SER A 96 9.64 8.28 -3.15
N ASN A 97 9.76 9.23 -4.09
CA ASN A 97 11.01 9.64 -4.72
C ASN A 97 11.42 11.07 -4.30
N PRO A 98 12.74 11.38 -4.27
CA PRO A 98 13.89 10.46 -4.38
C PRO A 98 13.98 9.50 -3.17
N THR A 99 14.85 8.48 -3.21
CA THR A 99 14.99 7.46 -2.15
C THR A 99 15.17 8.07 -0.74
N SER A 100 15.76 9.27 -0.64
CA SER A 100 15.89 10.02 0.61
C SER A 100 14.55 10.47 1.23
N LYS A 101 13.44 10.36 0.49
CA LYS A 101 12.05 10.62 0.91
C LYS A 101 11.19 9.35 0.94
N SER A 102 11.78 8.17 0.75
CA SER A 102 11.06 6.90 0.83
C SER A 102 10.53 6.68 2.24
N GLU A 103 9.34 6.07 2.34
CA GLU A 103 8.67 5.81 3.61
C GLU A 103 9.47 4.86 4.51
N CYS A 104 10.22 3.91 3.93
CA CYS A 104 11.27 3.12 4.56
C CYS A 104 12.29 2.67 3.50
N THR A 105 13.49 2.29 3.92
CA THR A 105 14.47 1.64 3.05
C THR A 105 14.18 0.15 2.88
N ALA A 106 14.69 -0.44 1.80
CA ALA A 106 14.60 -1.89 1.60
C ALA A 106 15.26 -2.66 2.74
N GLU A 107 16.40 -2.17 3.22
CA GLU A 107 17.13 -2.78 4.34
C GLU A 107 16.31 -2.79 5.64
N GLU A 108 15.67 -1.66 5.99
CA GLU A 108 14.76 -1.59 7.13
C GLU A 108 13.58 -2.55 6.97
N ALA A 109 12.96 -2.60 5.78
CA ALA A 109 11.86 -3.52 5.51
C ALA A 109 12.29 -4.98 5.71
N PHE A 110 13.41 -5.42 5.13
CA PHE A 110 13.90 -6.79 5.30
C PHE A 110 14.28 -7.09 6.75
N ARG A 111 15.03 -6.19 7.39
CA ARG A 111 15.53 -6.38 8.76
C ARG A 111 14.40 -6.53 9.76
N TYR A 112 13.33 -5.76 9.65
CA TYR A 112 12.27 -5.73 10.65
C TYR A 112 11.18 -6.77 10.41
N THR A 113 11.05 -7.30 9.19
CA THR A 113 10.08 -8.37 8.93
C THR A 113 10.62 -9.76 9.17
N GLU A 114 11.95 -9.96 9.16
CA GLU A 114 12.62 -11.28 9.34
C GLU A 114 12.14 -12.39 8.38
N VAL A 115 11.33 -12.03 7.38
CA VAL A 115 10.74 -12.90 6.34
C VAL A 115 10.86 -12.24 4.97
N CYS A 116 10.51 -13.00 3.93
CA CYS A 116 10.57 -12.56 2.54
C CYS A 116 9.47 -11.50 2.25
N THR A 117 9.80 -10.24 2.55
CA THR A 117 8.94 -9.08 2.32
C THR A 117 9.12 -8.55 0.90
N VAL A 118 8.01 -8.28 0.21
CA VAL A 118 8.05 -7.64 -1.12
C VAL A 118 8.13 -6.12 -0.89
N HIS A 119 9.37 -5.63 -0.78
CA HIS A 119 9.65 -4.20 -0.73
C HIS A 119 9.85 -3.64 -2.14
N LEU A 120 9.03 -2.66 -2.53
CA LEU A 120 9.17 -1.95 -3.80
C LEU A 120 9.35 -0.47 -3.54
N THR A 121 10.47 0.08 -3.99
CA THR A 121 10.62 1.52 -4.15
C THR A 121 10.25 1.92 -5.57
N SER A 122 9.91 3.19 -5.77
CA SER A 122 9.67 3.76 -7.09
C SER A 122 10.87 3.69 -8.04
N SER A 123 12.11 3.62 -7.53
CA SER A 123 13.30 3.35 -8.35
C SER A 123 13.43 1.86 -8.74
N VAL A 124 12.97 0.94 -7.88
CA VAL A 124 12.89 -0.50 -8.17
C VAL A 124 11.67 -0.85 -9.03
N LEU A 125 10.62 -0.03 -9.03
CA LEU A 125 9.47 -0.14 -9.95
C LEU A 125 9.83 0.16 -11.40
N LEU A 126 10.90 0.93 -11.64
CA LEU A 126 11.52 1.03 -12.97
C LEU A 126 12.26 -0.26 -13.35
N ALA A 127 12.55 -1.14 -12.38
CA ALA A 127 13.17 -2.45 -12.56
C ALA A 127 12.12 -3.57 -12.42
N SER A 128 11.25 -3.69 -13.41
CA SER A 128 10.75 -4.94 -14.01
C SER A 128 10.77 -6.21 -13.13
N CYS A 129 9.77 -6.43 -12.25
CA CYS A 129 9.71 -7.63 -11.40
C CYS A 129 8.33 -8.34 -11.41
N PRO A 130 8.25 -9.66 -11.71
CA PRO A 130 7.02 -10.47 -11.62
C PRO A 130 6.39 -10.52 -10.22
N ALA A 131 7.18 -10.23 -9.19
CA ALA A 131 6.75 -10.18 -7.81
C ALA A 131 5.63 -9.15 -7.57
N ILE A 132 5.51 -8.13 -8.42
CA ILE A 132 4.52 -7.07 -8.24
C ILE A 132 3.12 -7.55 -8.62
N ALA A 133 2.96 -8.24 -9.75
CA ALA A 133 1.67 -8.82 -10.14
C ALA A 133 1.21 -9.89 -9.14
N LEU A 134 2.14 -10.72 -8.67
CA LEU A 134 1.85 -11.75 -7.65
C LEU A 134 1.55 -11.14 -6.28
N ALA A 135 2.24 -10.06 -5.89
CA ALA A 135 1.92 -9.32 -4.68
C ALA A 135 0.53 -8.70 -4.80
N LEU A 136 0.22 -8.04 -5.93
CA LEU A 136 -1.09 -7.43 -6.18
C LEU A 136 -2.23 -8.45 -6.19
N SER A 137 -2.02 -9.67 -6.70
CA SER A 137 -3.04 -10.74 -6.65
C SER A 137 -3.18 -11.40 -5.28
N SER A 138 -2.18 -11.25 -4.41
CA SER A 138 -2.24 -11.72 -3.02
C SER A 138 -2.87 -10.68 -2.08
N LEU A 139 -3.15 -9.47 -2.56
CA LEU A 139 -3.75 -8.40 -1.76
C LEU A 139 -5.23 -8.68 -1.47
N ARG A 140 -5.52 -9.04 -0.22
CA ARG A 140 -6.90 -9.18 0.26
C ARG A 140 -7.45 -7.87 0.81
N THR A 141 -6.62 -7.13 1.55
CA THR A 141 -6.96 -5.81 2.10
C THR A 141 -5.76 -4.87 1.95
N VAL A 142 -5.99 -3.69 1.37
CA VAL A 142 -4.93 -2.73 1.04
C VAL A 142 -5.17 -1.42 1.77
N THR A 143 -4.16 -0.96 2.49
CA THR A 143 -4.14 0.37 3.10
C THR A 143 -3.18 1.27 2.33
N PHE A 144 -3.71 2.36 1.81
CA PHE A 144 -2.95 3.40 1.11
C PHE A 144 -2.71 4.58 2.04
N PHE A 145 -1.45 4.98 2.13
CA PHE A 145 -1.01 6.20 2.78
C PHE A 145 -0.72 7.25 1.71
N CYS A 146 -1.65 8.19 1.53
CA CYS A 146 -1.71 9.07 0.37
C CYS A 146 -1.61 10.54 0.80
N SER A 147 -0.44 11.17 0.60
CA SER A 147 -0.37 12.64 0.55
C SER A 147 -0.59 13.19 -0.86
N PHE A 148 -0.49 12.35 -1.90
CA PHE A 148 -0.70 12.73 -3.31
C PHE A 148 -2.00 12.18 -3.91
N GLU A 149 -2.48 12.77 -5.01
CA GLU A 149 -3.74 12.37 -5.68
C GLU A 149 -3.74 10.89 -6.08
N LEU A 150 -4.89 10.21 -5.93
CA LEU A 150 -5.09 8.83 -6.40
C LEU A 150 -4.65 8.63 -7.86
N LYS A 151 -4.69 9.69 -8.65
CA LYS A 151 -4.22 9.71 -10.04
C LYS A 151 -2.74 9.34 -10.15
N SER A 152 -1.87 9.91 -9.30
CA SER A 152 -0.43 9.63 -9.33
C SER A 152 -0.13 8.18 -8.97
N VAL A 153 -0.81 7.64 -7.95
CA VAL A 153 -0.68 6.22 -7.58
C VAL A 153 -1.19 5.31 -8.70
N ASN A 154 -2.31 5.65 -9.34
CA ASN A 154 -2.84 4.86 -10.45
C ASN A 154 -1.94 4.91 -11.69
N THR A 155 -1.31 6.05 -11.98
CA THR A 155 -0.31 6.19 -13.05
C THR A 155 0.93 5.36 -12.76
N LEU A 156 1.47 5.44 -11.54
CA LEU A 156 2.61 4.64 -11.10
C LEU A 156 2.32 3.14 -11.24
N LEU A 157 1.13 2.69 -10.81
CA LEU A 157 0.72 1.29 -10.91
C LEU A 157 0.44 0.86 -12.36
N LYS A 158 -0.14 1.71 -13.22
CA LYS A 158 -0.38 1.36 -14.64
C LYS A 158 0.91 1.05 -15.39
N ASN A 159 1.98 1.78 -15.11
CA ASN A 159 3.29 1.55 -15.73
C ASN A 159 3.91 0.19 -15.36
N VAL A 160 3.44 -0.46 -14.30
CA VAL A 160 3.90 -1.80 -13.88
C VAL A 160 3.34 -2.92 -14.77
N SER A 161 2.15 -2.75 -15.34
CA SER A 161 1.39 -3.83 -15.98
C SER A 161 1.82 -4.14 -17.43
N ALA A 162 2.77 -3.41 -18.02
CA ALA A 162 2.95 -3.35 -19.47
C ALA A 162 4.09 -4.21 -20.08
N GLU A 163 4.94 -4.90 -19.30
CA GLU A 163 6.09 -5.64 -19.89
C GLU A 163 6.27 -7.07 -19.35
N LYS A 164 6.83 -7.97 -20.17
CA LYS A 164 7.09 -9.39 -19.85
C LYS A 164 8.36 -9.53 -19.01
N PHE A 165 8.37 -10.45 -18.03
CA PHE A 165 9.36 -10.43 -16.94
C PHE A 165 9.97 -11.79 -16.58
N SER A 166 11.20 -11.75 -16.04
CA SER A 166 11.97 -12.88 -15.48
C SER A 166 12.19 -12.68 -13.97
N ILE A 167 12.05 -13.75 -13.18
CA ILE A 167 12.20 -13.76 -11.71
C ILE A 167 13.66 -14.04 -11.36
N LYS A 168 14.32 -13.16 -10.60
CA LYS A 168 15.50 -13.56 -9.82
C LYS A 168 15.05 -13.98 -8.42
N LYS A 169 15.15 -15.28 -8.14
CA LYS A 169 15.16 -15.77 -6.75
C LYS A 169 16.45 -15.26 -6.09
N CYS A 170 16.36 -14.68 -4.90
CA CYS A 170 17.52 -14.57 -4.01
C CYS A 170 17.80 -15.94 -3.38
N PRO A 171 19.08 -16.22 -3.05
CA PRO A 171 19.60 -17.54 -2.69
C PRO A 171 18.90 -18.19 -1.50
#